data_AF-A0A7W6FZJ2-F1
#
_entry.id   AF-A0A7W6FZJ2-F1
#
_cell.length_a   1.000
_cell.length_b   1.000
_cell.length_c   1.000
_cell.angle_alpha   90.00
_cell.angle_beta   90.00
_cell.angle_gamma   90.00
#
_symmetry.space_group_name_H-M   'P 1'
#
loop_
_entity.id
_entity.type
_entity.pdbx_description
1 polymer ?
#
loop_
_entity_poly.entity_id
_entity_poly.type
_entity_poly.pdbx_seq_one_letter_code
_entity_poly.pdbx_strand_id
1 'polypeptide(L)'
;MISSKFAIMPASADVHADKLSEVNPKQMMNALRTALYKMGAATATGWIFVGFHGEFDPVAKVYRPHFHGVAYGGMVQVVDRLRTMPNYKTSRWLPDGSPSPVYRRVQMTRKPVNRLPRPLTYLVQSFWPARALWVSEDGRRRRARQKRRIPEPYHSQVLLWLDKWSINDLTLMIGLRVTTNGLKQTKPVS
;
A
#
# COMPACT_ATOMS: atom_id res chain seq x y z
N MET A 1 6.62 23.50 0.31
CA MET A 1 5.50 22.57 0.08
C MET A 1 5.90 21.16 0.48
N ILE A 2 5.01 20.42 1.15
CA ILE A 2 5.35 19.15 1.82
C ILE A 2 4.91 17.97 0.94
N SER A 3 5.82 17.02 0.76
CA SER A 3 5.60 15.69 0.18
C SER A 3 5.76 14.63 1.26
N SER A 4 4.92 13.59 1.24
CA SER A 4 4.91 12.53 2.26
C SER A 4 4.80 11.16 1.62
N LYS A 5 5.63 10.21 2.07
CA LYS A 5 5.47 8.78 1.74
C LYS A 5 4.44 8.17 2.67
N PHE A 6 3.67 7.23 2.14
CA PHE A 6 2.74 6.45 2.94
C PHE A 6 2.67 4.99 2.49
N ALA A 7 2.16 4.15 3.37
CA ALA A 7 1.74 2.80 3.08
C ALA A 7 0.32 2.58 3.64
N ILE A 8 -0.53 1.91 2.87
CA ILE A 8 -1.91 1.60 3.27
C ILE A 8 -2.11 0.10 3.26
N MET A 9 -2.55 -0.47 4.38
CA MET A 9 -2.97 -1.86 4.49
C MET A 9 -4.50 -1.90 4.42
N PRO A 10 -5.11 -2.51 3.38
CA PRO A 10 -6.55 -2.63 3.26
C PRO A 10 -7.14 -3.53 4.34
N ALA A 11 -8.46 -3.47 4.51
CA ALA A 11 -9.13 -4.06 5.67
C ALA A 11 -9.07 -5.59 5.75
N SER A 12 -9.01 -6.23 4.59
CA SER A 12 -9.08 -7.67 4.37
C SER A 12 -7.78 -8.20 3.77
N ALA A 13 -6.63 -7.68 4.21
CA ALA A 13 -5.37 -7.85 3.49
C ALA A 13 -4.82 -9.29 3.50
N ASP A 14 -5.28 -10.19 4.35
CA ASP A 14 -4.73 -11.56 4.34
C ASP A 14 -5.52 -12.42 3.34
N VAL A 15 -4.84 -12.80 2.26
CA VAL A 15 -5.37 -13.65 1.19
C VAL A 15 -4.69 -15.00 1.29
N HIS A 16 -5.44 -16.08 1.51
CA HIS A 16 -4.85 -17.42 1.54
C HIS A 16 -4.20 -17.75 0.19
N ALA A 17 -3.13 -18.54 0.21
CA ALA A 17 -2.28 -18.72 -0.97
C ALA A 17 -3.02 -19.28 -2.20
N ASP A 18 -3.98 -20.17 -2.00
CA ASP A 18 -4.85 -20.73 -3.05
C ASP A 18 -5.85 -19.73 -3.65
N LYS A 19 -6.04 -18.56 -3.01
CA LYS A 19 -6.97 -17.51 -3.43
C LYS A 19 -6.30 -16.33 -4.11
N LEU A 20 -4.97 -16.34 -4.32
CA LEU A 20 -4.29 -15.21 -4.96
C LEU A 20 -4.86 -14.91 -6.35
N SER A 21 -5.21 -15.92 -7.13
CA SER A 21 -5.79 -15.77 -8.47
C SER A 21 -7.11 -15.00 -8.50
N GLU A 22 -7.83 -14.94 -7.37
CA GLU A 22 -9.12 -14.22 -7.24
C GLU A 22 -8.92 -12.74 -6.90
N VAL A 23 -7.71 -12.33 -6.50
CA VAL A 23 -7.40 -10.95 -6.14
C VAL A 23 -7.38 -10.08 -7.39
N ASN A 24 -8.28 -9.10 -7.44
CA ASN A 24 -8.34 -8.12 -8.52
C ASN A 24 -7.78 -6.75 -8.06
N PRO A 25 -6.57 -6.36 -8.53
CA PRO A 25 -5.94 -5.12 -8.11
C PRO A 25 -6.70 -3.88 -8.62
N LYS A 26 -7.41 -3.96 -9.76
CA LYS A 26 -8.25 -2.86 -10.26
C LYS A 26 -9.37 -2.53 -9.28
N GLN A 27 -10.05 -3.55 -8.77
CA GLN A 27 -11.12 -3.36 -7.77
C GLN A 27 -10.55 -2.75 -6.48
N MET A 28 -9.39 -3.22 -6.02
CA MET A 28 -8.73 -2.67 -4.83
C MET A 28 -8.29 -1.21 -5.03
N MET A 29 -7.73 -0.88 -6.20
CA MET A 29 -7.35 0.49 -6.56
C MET A 29 -8.55 1.42 -6.67
N ASN A 30 -9.65 0.95 -7.25
CA ASN A 30 -10.91 1.71 -7.33
C ASN A 30 -11.51 1.94 -5.94
N ALA A 31 -11.46 0.95 -5.04
CA ALA A 31 -11.88 1.11 -3.66
C ALA A 31 -11.05 2.16 -2.92
N LEU A 32 -9.72 2.16 -3.11
CA LEU A 32 -8.84 3.19 -2.56
C LEU A 32 -9.14 4.58 -3.15
N ARG A 33 -9.32 4.68 -4.48
CA ARG A 33 -9.70 5.94 -5.15
C ARG A 33 -10.99 6.51 -4.55
N THR A 34 -12.01 5.67 -4.40
CA THR A 34 -13.30 6.05 -3.80
C THR A 34 -13.11 6.56 -2.37
N ALA A 35 -12.29 5.88 -1.55
CA ALA A 35 -11.99 6.33 -0.19
C ALA A 35 -11.27 7.69 -0.17
N LEU A 36 -10.28 7.89 -1.03
CA LEU A 36 -9.58 9.18 -1.17
C LEU A 36 -10.54 10.30 -1.60
N TYR A 37 -11.43 10.03 -2.56
CA TYR A 37 -12.43 11.01 -3.00
C TYR A 37 -13.42 11.36 -1.89
N LYS A 38 -13.89 10.38 -1.11
CA LYS A 38 -14.69 10.65 0.10
C LYS A 38 -13.96 11.54 1.11
N MET A 39 -12.62 11.48 1.16
CA MET A 39 -11.78 12.34 1.99
C MET A 39 -11.38 13.68 1.32
N GLY A 40 -11.94 14.00 0.15
CA GLY A 40 -11.77 15.29 -0.51
C GLY A 40 -10.67 15.36 -1.59
N ALA A 41 -10.15 14.24 -2.10
CA ALA A 41 -9.15 14.28 -3.18
C ALA A 41 -9.65 14.95 -4.47
N ALA A 42 -10.97 15.02 -4.72
CA ALA A 42 -11.51 15.67 -5.91
C ALA A 42 -11.17 17.17 -5.97
N THR A 43 -11.27 17.88 -4.84
CA THR A 43 -11.05 19.33 -4.74
C THR A 43 -9.69 19.71 -4.17
N ALA A 44 -8.92 18.75 -3.62
CA ALA A 44 -7.59 19.02 -3.08
C ALA A 44 -6.57 19.42 -4.17
N THR A 45 -5.67 20.34 -3.81
CA THR A 45 -4.49 20.72 -4.59
C THR A 45 -3.41 19.64 -4.53
N GLY A 46 -2.47 19.69 -5.48
CA GLY A 46 -1.36 18.75 -5.57
C GLY A 46 -1.74 17.39 -6.15
N TRP A 47 -1.01 16.35 -5.77
CA TRP A 47 -1.11 15.04 -6.40
C TRP A 47 -0.81 13.87 -5.47
N ILE A 48 -1.19 12.67 -5.91
CA ILE A 48 -0.86 11.40 -5.27
C ILE A 48 -0.52 10.36 -6.36
N PHE A 49 0.51 9.57 -6.10
CA PHE A 49 0.88 8.39 -6.89
C PHE A 49 0.99 7.21 -5.93
N VAL A 50 0.26 6.14 -6.22
CA VAL A 50 0.20 4.89 -5.47
C VAL A 50 0.58 3.72 -6.38
N GLY A 51 1.36 2.78 -5.85
CA GLY A 51 1.63 1.47 -6.44
C GLY A 51 1.06 0.35 -5.57
N PHE A 52 0.51 -0.68 -6.22
CA PHE A 52 0.08 -1.93 -5.61
C PHE A 52 1.31 -2.79 -5.31
N HIS A 53 1.32 -3.40 -4.14
CA HIS A 53 2.39 -4.30 -3.73
C HIS A 53 1.83 -5.39 -2.81
N GLY A 54 2.67 -6.36 -2.46
CA GLY A 54 2.28 -7.42 -1.56
C GLY A 54 3.49 -8.02 -0.87
N GLU A 55 3.22 -8.89 0.08
CA GLU A 55 4.22 -9.74 0.70
C GLU A 55 3.60 -11.11 0.96
N PHE A 56 4.43 -12.13 1.15
CA PHE A 56 3.98 -13.45 1.52
C PHE A 56 4.43 -13.81 2.93
N ASP A 57 3.51 -14.33 3.73
CA ASP A 57 3.81 -14.93 5.03
C ASP A 57 3.97 -16.45 4.86
N PRO A 58 5.20 -16.99 4.91
CA PRO A 58 5.41 -18.42 4.72
C PRO A 58 4.89 -19.28 5.88
N VAL A 59 4.67 -18.70 7.07
CA VAL A 59 4.15 -19.44 8.23
C VAL A 59 2.65 -19.62 8.09
N ALA A 60 1.94 -18.51 7.85
CA ALA A 60 0.48 -18.52 7.72
C ALA A 60 -0.02 -18.89 6.31
N LYS A 61 0.89 -18.99 5.33
CA LYS A 61 0.58 -19.23 3.91
C LYS A 61 -0.44 -18.23 3.34
N VAL A 62 -0.22 -16.95 3.64
CA VAL A 62 -1.08 -15.86 3.15
C VAL A 62 -0.27 -14.79 2.42
N TYR A 63 -0.83 -14.25 1.33
CA TYR A 63 -0.40 -13.00 0.74
C TYR A 63 -1.02 -11.83 1.47
N ARG A 64 -0.28 -10.73 1.58
CA ARG A 64 -0.73 -9.47 2.18
C ARG A 64 -0.61 -8.30 1.22
N PRO A 65 -1.59 -8.09 0.33
CA PRO A 65 -1.58 -6.96 -0.57
C PRO A 65 -1.71 -5.65 0.20
N HIS A 66 -1.00 -4.64 -0.27
CA HIS A 66 -0.95 -3.32 0.32
C HIS A 66 -0.53 -2.27 -0.71
N PHE A 67 -0.66 -1.01 -0.33
CA PHE A 67 -0.33 0.10 -1.21
C PHE A 67 0.88 0.86 -0.67
N HIS A 68 1.77 1.26 -1.57
CA HIS A 68 2.78 2.28 -1.30
C HIS A 68 2.41 3.54 -2.07
N GLY A 69 2.62 4.71 -1.50
CA GLY A 69 2.40 5.93 -2.25
C GLY A 69 3.18 7.15 -1.77
N VAL A 70 3.14 8.17 -2.61
CA VAL A 70 3.65 9.52 -2.33
C VAL A 70 2.51 10.49 -2.58
N ALA A 71 2.28 11.39 -1.64
CA ALA A 71 1.35 12.51 -1.77
C ALA A 71 2.12 13.83 -1.68
N TYR A 72 1.61 14.85 -2.38
CA TYR A 72 2.17 16.19 -2.42
C TYR A 72 1.08 17.26 -2.34
N GLY A 73 1.37 18.38 -1.68
CA GLY A 73 0.42 19.48 -1.52
C GLY A 73 -0.78 19.11 -0.65
N GLY A 74 -1.98 19.59 -1.00
CA GLY A 74 -3.22 19.31 -0.27
C GLY A 74 -3.56 17.81 -0.17
N MET A 75 -3.08 16.98 -1.10
CA MET A 75 -3.26 15.53 -1.06
C MET A 75 -2.65 14.86 0.18
N VAL A 76 -1.63 15.48 0.82
CA VAL A 76 -1.06 14.94 2.06
C VAL A 76 -2.11 14.88 3.17
N GLN A 77 -2.94 15.93 3.28
CA GLN A 77 -4.01 15.97 4.28
C GLN A 77 -5.16 15.00 3.92
N VAL A 78 -5.45 14.81 2.63
CA VAL A 78 -6.43 13.81 2.18
C VAL A 78 -6.04 12.41 2.63
N VAL A 79 -4.76 12.03 2.46
CA VAL A 79 -4.25 10.73 2.91
C VAL A 79 -4.31 10.61 4.42
N ASP A 80 -3.99 11.67 5.16
CA ASP A 80 -4.05 11.65 6.63
C ASP A 80 -5.49 11.45 7.12
N ARG A 81 -6.47 12.11 6.48
CA ARG A 81 -7.90 11.96 6.78
C ARG A 81 -8.42 10.55 6.58
N LEU A 82 -7.82 9.71 5.73
CA LEU A 82 -8.22 8.30 5.62
C LEU A 82 -8.25 7.61 6.99
N ARG A 83 -7.37 7.99 7.93
CA ARG A 83 -7.31 7.41 9.29
C ARG A 83 -8.60 7.55 10.10
N THR A 84 -9.48 8.49 9.73
CA THR A 84 -10.77 8.69 10.41
C THR A 84 -11.83 7.67 9.94
N MET A 85 -11.66 7.09 8.75
CA MET A 85 -12.60 6.12 8.20
C MET A 85 -12.50 4.77 8.93
N PRO A 86 -13.64 4.12 9.27
CA PRO A 86 -13.65 2.84 9.99
C PRO A 86 -12.72 1.77 9.39
N ASN A 87 -12.73 1.63 8.06
CA ASN A 87 -11.90 0.64 7.35
C ASN A 87 -10.41 1.00 7.26
N TYR A 88 -9.98 2.13 7.80
CA TYR A 88 -8.59 2.60 7.76
C TYR A 88 -8.10 3.05 9.14
N LYS A 89 -8.94 2.91 10.18
CA LYS A 89 -8.54 3.14 11.57
C LYS A 89 -7.38 2.23 11.94
N THR A 90 -6.43 2.78 12.68
CA THR A 90 -5.20 2.10 13.09
C THR A 90 -5.31 1.44 14.47
N SER A 91 -6.53 1.29 15.00
CA SER A 91 -6.80 0.60 16.25
C SER A 91 -7.63 -0.65 15.99
N ARG A 92 -7.08 -1.81 16.38
CA ARG A 92 -7.82 -3.07 16.53
C ARG A 92 -7.31 -3.74 17.78
N TRP A 93 -8.26 -4.22 18.58
CA TRP A 93 -8.01 -5.07 19.73
C TRP A 93 -8.09 -6.54 19.29
N LEU A 94 -7.17 -7.36 19.76
CA LEU A 94 -7.19 -8.80 19.59
C LEU A 94 -8.24 -9.42 20.54
N PRO A 95 -8.70 -10.67 20.32
CA PRO A 95 -9.66 -11.33 21.22
C PRO A 95 -9.18 -11.43 22.66
N ASP A 96 -7.85 -11.41 22.87
CA ASP A 96 -7.20 -11.39 24.18
C ASP A 96 -7.14 -10.00 24.84
N GLY A 97 -7.79 -8.99 24.23
CA GLY A 97 -7.82 -7.62 24.74
C GLY A 97 -6.53 -6.82 24.52
N SER A 98 -5.52 -7.37 23.83
CA SER A 98 -4.29 -6.65 23.52
C SER A 98 -4.40 -5.83 22.22
N PRO A 99 -3.71 -4.68 22.09
CA PRO A 99 -3.68 -3.93 20.85
C PRO A 99 -2.92 -4.72 19.77
N SER A 100 -3.51 -4.85 18.57
CA SER A 100 -2.89 -5.57 17.47
C SER A 100 -1.58 -4.88 17.03
N PRO A 101 -0.41 -5.55 17.17
CA PRO A 101 0.90 -4.91 16.98
C PRO A 101 1.19 -4.48 15.54
N VAL A 102 0.40 -4.96 14.56
CA VAL A 102 0.63 -4.75 13.12
C VAL A 102 -0.40 -3.81 12.49
N TYR A 103 -1.33 -3.24 13.28
CA TYR A 103 -2.52 -2.63 12.72
C TYR A 103 -2.43 -1.13 12.40
N ARG A 104 -1.30 -0.66 11.84
CA ARG A 104 -1.29 0.69 11.24
C ARG A 104 -1.74 0.61 9.79
N ARG A 105 -3.06 0.64 9.58
CA ARG A 105 -3.70 0.65 8.25
C ARG A 105 -3.28 1.81 7.37
N VAL A 106 -2.91 2.96 7.93
CA VAL A 106 -2.31 4.08 7.18
C VAL A 106 -1.04 4.52 7.89
N GLN A 107 0.11 4.16 7.35
CA GLN A 107 1.40 4.65 7.80
C GLN A 107 1.83 5.81 6.91
N MET A 108 2.19 6.95 7.49
CA MET A 108 2.66 8.12 6.73
C MET A 108 3.87 8.73 7.42
N THR A 109 4.92 9.02 6.64
CA THR A 109 6.10 9.73 7.15
C THR A 109 5.80 11.22 7.18
N ARG A 110 6.11 11.90 8.29
CA ARG A 110 6.00 13.37 8.40
C ARG A 110 7.23 14.12 7.86
N LYS A 111 8.30 13.40 7.54
CA LYS A 111 9.52 13.97 6.94
C LYS A 111 9.26 14.32 5.47
N PRO A 112 9.61 15.54 5.02
CA PRO A 112 9.49 15.93 3.62
C PRO A 112 10.27 14.99 2.70
N VAL A 113 9.72 14.71 1.51
CA VAL A 113 10.45 14.02 0.45
C VAL A 113 11.18 15.04 -0.41
N ASN A 114 12.49 15.15 -0.20
CA ASN A 114 13.38 16.09 -0.91
C ASN A 114 13.96 15.55 -2.22
N ARG A 115 13.94 14.22 -2.45
CA ARG A 115 14.43 13.59 -3.68
C ARG A 115 13.36 12.67 -4.26
N LEU A 116 12.49 13.19 -5.11
CA LEU A 116 11.32 12.49 -5.64
C LEU A 116 11.60 11.22 -6.48
N PRO A 117 12.66 11.12 -7.31
CA PRO A 117 12.85 9.95 -8.17
C PRO A 117 12.90 8.62 -7.39
N ARG A 118 13.65 8.58 -6.28
CA ARG A 118 13.85 7.35 -5.51
C ARG A 118 12.57 6.83 -4.85
N PRO A 119 11.75 7.66 -4.15
CA PRO A 119 10.47 7.23 -3.62
C PRO A 119 9.48 6.82 -4.69
N LEU A 120 9.47 7.48 -5.85
CA LEU A 120 8.59 7.12 -6.97
C LEU A 120 8.95 5.76 -7.56
N THR A 121 10.23 5.48 -7.83
CA THR A 121 10.65 4.16 -8.31
C THR A 121 10.41 3.05 -7.28
N TYR A 122 10.45 3.39 -5.99
CA TYR A 122 10.14 2.43 -4.92
C TYR A 122 8.64 2.06 -4.83
N LEU A 123 7.74 2.84 -5.43
CA LEU A 123 6.30 2.53 -5.43
C LEU A 123 5.96 1.32 -6.28
N VAL A 124 6.70 1.13 -7.38
CA VAL A 124 6.47 0.07 -8.37
C VAL A 124 7.59 -0.97 -8.23
N GLN A 125 7.67 -1.59 -7.06
CA GLN A 125 8.63 -2.67 -6.81
C GLN A 125 8.31 -3.87 -7.71
N SER A 126 9.34 -4.41 -8.35
CA SER A 126 9.23 -5.53 -9.29
C SER A 126 9.08 -6.90 -8.64
N PHE A 127 9.11 -7.00 -7.31
CA PHE A 127 9.06 -8.28 -6.60
C PHE A 127 8.31 -8.16 -5.28
N TRP A 128 7.64 -9.25 -4.86
CA TRP A 128 7.03 -9.36 -3.54
C TRP A 128 7.96 -10.17 -2.61
N PRO A 129 8.25 -9.69 -1.39
CA PRO A 129 9.10 -10.43 -0.45
C PRO A 129 8.32 -11.44 0.39
N ALA A 130 9.00 -12.50 0.82
CA ALA A 130 8.58 -13.27 1.98
C ALA A 130 8.95 -12.53 3.28
N ARG A 131 7.98 -12.44 4.19
CA ARG A 131 8.11 -11.86 5.53
C ARG A 131 7.25 -12.63 6.52
N ALA A 132 7.89 -13.55 7.25
CA ALA A 132 7.25 -14.31 8.31
C ALA A 132 6.76 -13.39 9.44
N LEU A 133 5.55 -13.68 9.93
CA LEU A 133 5.14 -13.29 11.27
C LEU A 133 5.34 -14.47 12.21
N TRP A 134 5.94 -14.21 13.37
CA TRP A 134 6.08 -15.22 14.43
C TRP A 134 5.74 -14.59 15.78
N VAL A 135 5.42 -15.43 16.75
CA VAL A 135 5.32 -15.02 18.15
C VAL A 135 6.72 -15.17 18.75
N SER A 136 7.31 -14.10 19.27
CA SER A 136 8.58 -14.18 20.00
C SER A 136 8.39 -14.78 21.40
N GLU A 137 9.49 -15.13 22.05
CA GLU A 137 9.51 -15.70 23.41
C GLU A 137 8.78 -14.83 24.45
N ASP A 138 8.72 -13.51 24.24
CA ASP A 138 7.96 -12.55 25.05
C ASP A 138 6.44 -12.53 24.75
N GLY A 139 5.93 -13.50 23.97
CA GLY A 139 4.53 -13.58 23.55
C GLY A 139 4.11 -12.55 22.50
N ARG A 140 5.01 -11.67 22.05
CA ARG A 140 4.66 -10.61 21.09
C ARG A 140 4.76 -11.11 19.65
N ARG A 141 3.78 -10.74 18.81
CA ARG A 141 3.89 -10.99 17.36
C ARG A 141 4.92 -10.04 16.74
N ARG A 142 5.96 -10.61 16.12
CA ARG A 142 7.02 -9.88 15.39
C ARG A 142 6.97 -10.21 13.90
N ARG A 143 7.50 -9.28 13.10
CA ARG A 143 7.61 -9.40 11.64
C ARG A 143 9.07 -9.40 11.21
N ALA A 144 9.41 -10.25 10.26
CA ALA A 144 10.74 -10.31 9.67
C ALA A 144 11.10 -8.95 9.06
N ARG A 145 12.20 -8.34 9.52
CA ARG A 145 12.72 -7.11 8.90
C ARG A 145 13.36 -7.40 7.54
N GLN A 146 14.13 -8.49 7.48
CA GLN A 146 14.82 -8.92 6.27
C GLN A 146 13.81 -9.44 5.24
N LYS A 147 13.89 -8.91 4.02
CA LYS A 147 13.13 -9.43 2.88
C LYS A 147 13.82 -10.72 2.39
N ARG A 148 13.06 -11.77 2.17
CA ARG A 148 13.55 -13.02 1.56
C ARG A 148 12.78 -13.31 0.27
N ARG A 149 13.32 -14.20 -0.55
CA ARG A 149 12.59 -14.79 -1.69
C ARG A 149 11.39 -15.57 -1.15
N ILE A 150 10.27 -15.50 -1.86
CA ILE A 150 9.08 -16.32 -1.57
C ILE A 150 9.42 -17.80 -1.84
N PRO A 151 9.14 -18.73 -0.92
CA PRO A 151 9.38 -20.15 -1.18
C PRO A 151 8.43 -20.66 -2.28
N GLU A 152 8.88 -21.64 -3.05
CA GLU A 152 8.00 -22.32 -4.01
C GLU A 152 6.97 -23.19 -3.27
N PRO A 153 5.75 -23.39 -3.84
CA PRO A 153 5.30 -22.93 -5.16
C PRO A 153 4.70 -21.51 -5.17
N TYR A 154 4.72 -20.81 -4.04
CA TYR A 154 4.03 -19.53 -3.86
C TYR A 154 4.65 -18.41 -4.69
N HIS A 155 5.97 -18.45 -4.90
CA HIS A 155 6.62 -17.46 -5.73
C HIS A 155 6.14 -17.56 -7.19
N SER A 156 6.07 -18.78 -7.74
CA SER A 156 5.51 -19.03 -9.07
C SER A 156 4.06 -18.53 -9.19
N GLN A 157 3.22 -18.72 -8.15
CA GLN A 157 1.86 -18.17 -8.13
C GLN A 157 1.82 -16.64 -8.23
N VAL A 158 2.71 -15.95 -7.52
CA VAL A 158 2.82 -14.48 -7.59
C VAL A 158 3.24 -14.02 -8.98
N LEU A 159 4.20 -14.70 -9.60
CA LEU A 159 4.64 -14.36 -10.95
C LEU A 159 3.51 -14.52 -11.97
N LEU A 160 2.78 -15.65 -11.91
CA LEU A 160 1.60 -15.89 -12.76
C LEU A 160 0.46 -14.91 -12.48
N TRP A 161 0.33 -14.42 -11.24
CA TRP A 161 -0.64 -13.38 -10.93
C TRP A 161 -0.21 -12.02 -11.50
N LEU A 162 1.08 -11.65 -11.36
CA LEU A 162 1.61 -10.39 -11.88
C LEU A 162 1.53 -10.31 -13.40
N ASP A 163 1.74 -11.42 -14.10
CA ASP A 163 1.64 -11.53 -15.56
C ASP A 163 0.26 -11.13 -16.10
N LYS A 164 -0.81 -11.32 -15.31
CA LYS A 164 -2.19 -10.98 -15.70
C LYS A 164 -2.50 -9.48 -15.71
N TRP A 165 -1.64 -8.65 -15.14
CA TRP A 165 -1.95 -7.25 -14.86
C TRP A 165 -0.94 -6.30 -15.49
N SER A 166 -1.43 -5.21 -16.09
CA SER A 166 -0.56 -4.15 -16.56
C SER A 166 -0.11 -3.26 -15.40
N ILE A 167 0.98 -2.50 -15.59
CA ILE A 167 1.42 -1.49 -14.62
C ILE A 167 0.30 -0.47 -14.32
N ASN A 168 -0.53 -0.14 -15.31
CA ASN A 168 -1.65 0.78 -15.13
C ASN A 168 -2.72 0.22 -14.18
N ASP A 169 -2.88 -1.10 -14.13
CA ASP A 169 -3.83 -1.77 -13.22
C ASP A 169 -3.31 -1.84 -11.79
N LEU A 170 -1.98 -1.78 -11.64
CA LEU A 170 -1.26 -1.82 -10.38
C LEU A 170 -0.89 -0.42 -9.86
N THR A 171 -1.36 0.64 -10.51
CA THR A 171 -1.04 2.02 -10.10
C THR A 171 -2.28 2.90 -10.03
N LEU A 172 -2.23 3.90 -9.14
CA LEU A 172 -3.26 4.91 -9.00
C LEU A 172 -2.61 6.29 -8.97
N MET A 173 -3.01 7.14 -9.91
CA MET A 173 -2.60 8.54 -10.01
C MET A 173 -3.82 9.45 -9.90
N ILE A 174 -3.74 10.47 -9.05
CA ILE A 174 -4.72 11.57 -8.98
C ILE A 174 -3.94 12.88 -8.97
N GLY A 175 -4.30 13.81 -9.87
CA GLY A 175 -3.55 15.05 -10.06
C GLY A 175 -2.23 14.89 -10.83
N LEU A 176 -1.98 13.72 -11.42
CA LEU A 176 -0.85 13.41 -12.29
C LEU A 176 -1.34 12.74 -13.57
N ARG A 177 -0.59 12.91 -14.65
CA ARG A 177 -0.68 12.13 -15.87
C ARG A 177 0.70 11.74 -16.38
N VAL A 178 0.78 10.61 -17.06
CA VAL A 178 2.00 10.17 -17.78
C VAL A 178 2.07 10.89 -19.12
N THR A 179 3.28 11.29 -19.51
CA THR A 179 3.61 11.92 -20.79
C THR A 179 4.91 11.30 -21.31
N THR A 180 5.28 11.58 -22.56
CA THR A 180 6.56 11.14 -23.14
C THR A 180 7.78 11.64 -22.37
N ASN A 181 7.65 12.79 -21.69
CA ASN A 181 8.71 13.42 -20.89
C ASN A 181 8.62 13.07 -19.39
N GLY A 182 7.80 12.08 -19.03
CA GLY A 182 7.58 11.65 -17.65
C GLY A 182 6.26 12.12 -17.05
N LEU A 183 6.21 12.32 -15.74
CA LEU A 183 4.99 12.64 -15.01
C LEU A 183 4.72 14.15 -15.01
N LYS A 184 3.52 14.54 -15.46
CA LYS A 184 3.04 15.92 -15.45
C LYS A 184 1.89 16.09 -14.46
N GLN A 185 2.00 17.08 -13.59
CA GLN A 185 0.93 17.47 -12.68
C GLN A 185 -0.25 18.08 -13.46
N THR A 186 -1.48 17.74 -13.07
CA THR A 186 -2.71 18.19 -13.74
C THR A 186 -3.60 19.08 -12.88
N LYS A 187 -3.35 19.18 -11.58
CA LYS A 187 -4.04 20.11 -10.66
C LYS A 187 -3.12 21.25 -10.26
N PRO A 188 -3.63 22.44 -9.91
CA PRO A 188 -2.81 23.51 -9.38
C PRO A 188 -2.12 23.09 -8.07
N VAL A 189 -0.98 23.73 -7.81
CA VAL A 189 -0.33 23.70 -6.50
C VAL A 189 -0.65 25.01 -5.80
N SER A 190 -1.19 24.94 -4.59
CA SER A 190 -1.31 26.09 -3.68
C SER A 190 0.01 26.33 -2.96
#